data_AF-A0A7S8MWW7-F1
#
_entry.id   AF-A0A7S8MWW7-F1
#
_cell.length_a   1.000
_cell.length_b   1.000
_cell.length_c   1.000
_cell.angle_alpha   90.00
_cell.angle_beta   90.00
_cell.angle_gamma   90.00
#
_symmetry.space_group_name_H-M   'P 1'
#
loop_
_entity.id
_entity.type
_entity.pdbx_description
1 polymer ?
#
loop_
_entity_poly.entity_id
_entity_poly.type
_entity_poly.pdbx_seq_one_letter_code
_entity_poly.pdbx_strand_id
1 'polypeptide(L)'
;MTPRSLGAAANDDNVEIVLRDSRPPSTWPTIARASINSEIVSYLSSRQSRAWMIIGDAGAGKTTLARSVSADLARAGKTIIPVVGVFELRDVPAAALAPVLASLRGRLPGDADALSVGDRLHQMVALLGPRAADHVLAVDDASLLDEVSAGIIYQLIRVFGMTAIMTDRATATSSAILTRLDAEGLLHRAALAPLSLAEVDSALHLYFGEHASPDTSARLTRASQGNPLMLRELVMTADERGGVRRGPIGIEVDDHGVAPHVLDGARRQLMHLSASETELARMLALSQPWPRDVATAVDDEALASLVEQALVTVSHNGDRQFVRLGHPLLTEALLADMPGEDRTRLVDRAASALRSTRDPDDLRAAIHLCPVDDIATDELEWAARAAASAGDFETALRLATAADVRNPTTSSALVSAVALSALGRDADGAFDRAAQRAVSDEEKVIVALRHLHHLAYRLRDPQEAIRQANRVLDELGDSGDAAGLAAERAKLRAMVGEPADFDAAADAPPSPDSTSCSPKRCSQPCRGTSPPQQRR
;
A
#
# COMPACT_ATOMS: atom_id res chain seq x y z
N MET A 1 -48.99 -56.02 26.47
CA MET A 1 -49.79 -54.97 27.13
C MET A 1 -49.07 -53.64 26.95
N THR A 2 -49.58 -52.75 26.09
CA THR A 2 -49.32 -51.30 26.10
C THR A 2 -50.10 -50.65 27.27
N PRO A 3 -49.73 -49.47 27.84
CA PRO A 3 -49.63 -48.15 27.16
C PRO A 3 -48.42 -47.26 27.60
N ARG A 4 -47.88 -46.31 26.83
CA ARG A 4 -48.32 -44.94 26.43
C ARG A 4 -48.40 -43.90 27.59
N SER A 5 -47.47 -42.93 27.67
CA SER A 5 -47.68 -41.47 27.43
C SER A 5 -46.57 -40.53 27.96
N LEU A 6 -46.11 -39.62 27.07
CA LEU A 6 -45.74 -38.19 27.18
C LEU A 6 -45.10 -37.57 28.46
N GLY A 7 -44.08 -36.72 28.23
CA GLY A 7 -43.98 -35.42 28.93
C GLY A 7 -42.59 -34.84 29.24
N ALA A 8 -42.06 -34.03 28.32
CA ALA A 8 -41.33 -32.75 28.50
C ALA A 8 -40.06 -32.59 29.41
N ALA A 9 -38.96 -32.25 28.71
CA ALA A 9 -38.05 -31.12 28.94
C ALA A 9 -37.19 -31.02 30.22
N ALA A 10 -35.88 -31.18 30.03
CA ALA A 10 -34.86 -30.22 30.46
C ALA A 10 -33.58 -30.50 29.66
N ASN A 11 -33.20 -29.56 28.81
CA ASN A 11 -32.03 -29.60 27.94
C ASN A 11 -30.91 -28.82 28.63
N ASP A 12 -29.93 -29.51 29.21
CA ASP A 12 -28.64 -28.95 29.61
C ASP A 12 -27.55 -29.71 28.84
N ASP A 13 -27.50 -29.43 27.54
CA ASP A 13 -26.36 -29.79 26.70
C ASP A 13 -25.21 -28.83 27.00
N ASN A 14 -24.47 -29.15 28.06
CA ASN A 14 -23.13 -28.61 28.28
C ASN A 14 -22.19 -29.34 27.30
N VAL A 15 -22.28 -29.00 26.02
CA VAL A 15 -21.29 -29.42 25.02
C VAL A 15 -20.11 -28.48 25.19
N GLU A 16 -19.16 -28.92 26.00
CA GLU A 16 -17.79 -28.45 26.00
C GLU A 16 -17.24 -28.68 24.58
N ILE A 17 -17.35 -27.67 23.71
CA ILE A 17 -16.77 -27.71 22.37
C ILE A 17 -15.26 -27.57 22.55
N VAL A 18 -14.58 -28.71 22.67
CA VAL A 18 -13.15 -28.83 22.46
C VAL A 18 -12.89 -28.48 20.98
N LEU A 19 -12.69 -27.19 20.70
CA LEU A 19 -12.28 -26.71 19.38
C LEU A 19 -10.80 -27.07 19.17
N ARG A 20 -10.62 -28.05 18.29
CA ARG A 20 -9.39 -28.67 17.78
C ARG A 20 -8.15 -27.76 17.74
N ASP A 21 -7.04 -28.32 18.22
CA ASP A 21 -5.65 -28.06 17.83
C ASP A 21 -5.43 -28.32 16.32
N SER A 22 -6.09 -27.57 15.44
CA SER A 22 -5.76 -27.59 14.03
C SER A 22 -4.58 -26.65 13.78
N ARG A 23 -3.38 -27.22 13.68
CA ARG A 23 -2.21 -26.57 13.08
C ARG A 23 -2.64 -25.92 11.75
N PRO A 24 -2.19 -24.70 11.43
CA PRO A 24 -2.51 -24.05 10.16
C PRO A 24 -2.15 -24.94 8.96
N PRO A 25 -2.83 -24.79 7.81
CA PRO A 25 -2.56 -25.59 6.63
C PRO A 25 -1.12 -25.39 6.17
N SER A 26 -0.48 -26.43 5.64
CA SER A 26 0.90 -26.36 5.13
C SER A 26 1.07 -25.46 3.89
N THR A 27 -0.02 -24.88 3.37
CA THR A 27 -0.02 -24.05 2.16
C THR A 27 -0.62 -22.69 2.48
N TRP A 28 0.14 -21.64 2.17
CA TRP A 28 -0.29 -20.25 2.32
C TRP A 28 -1.50 -19.94 1.42
N PRO A 29 -2.56 -19.28 1.93
CA PRO A 29 -3.75 -18.99 1.14
C PRO A 29 -3.49 -17.97 0.03
N THR A 30 -4.17 -18.15 -1.09
CA THR A 30 -4.25 -17.11 -2.13
C THR A 30 -5.43 -16.20 -1.85
N ILE A 31 -5.17 -14.90 -1.67
CA ILE A 31 -6.21 -13.90 -1.44
C ILE A 31 -6.96 -13.65 -2.75
N ALA A 32 -8.23 -14.01 -2.78
CA ALA A 32 -9.10 -13.81 -3.94
C ALA A 32 -9.45 -12.31 -4.06
N ARG A 33 -8.71 -11.56 -4.87
CA ARG A 33 -9.05 -10.18 -5.26
C ARG A 33 -10.19 -10.16 -6.27
N ALA A 34 -11.36 -10.66 -5.84
CA ALA A 34 -12.48 -11.02 -6.70
C ALA A 34 -13.03 -9.83 -7.51
N SER A 35 -13.08 -8.63 -6.92
CA SER A 35 -13.52 -7.41 -7.60
C SER A 35 -12.63 -7.10 -8.81
N ILE A 36 -11.31 -7.00 -8.59
CA ILE A 36 -10.32 -6.72 -9.64
C ILE A 36 -10.32 -7.85 -10.68
N ASN A 37 -10.38 -9.11 -10.24
CA ASN A 37 -10.44 -10.24 -11.16
C ASN A 37 -11.68 -10.17 -12.08
N SER A 38 -12.87 -9.93 -11.50
CA SER A 38 -14.11 -9.82 -12.26
C SER A 38 -14.11 -8.65 -13.26
N GLU A 39 -13.49 -7.52 -12.89
CA GLU A 39 -13.31 -6.37 -13.77
C GLU A 39 -12.45 -6.72 -14.98
N ILE A 40 -11.29 -7.37 -14.76
CA ILE A 40 -10.39 -7.79 -15.83
C ILE A 40 -11.08 -8.80 -16.76
N VAL A 41 -11.75 -9.82 -16.20
CA VAL A 41 -12.46 -10.83 -16.99
C VAL A 41 -13.56 -10.19 -17.82
N SER A 42 -14.34 -9.27 -17.24
CA SER A 42 -15.38 -8.53 -17.95
C SER A 42 -14.81 -7.70 -19.10
N TYR A 43 -13.70 -6.99 -18.87
CA TYR A 43 -13.00 -6.22 -19.89
C TYR A 43 -12.51 -7.12 -21.04
N LEU A 44 -11.77 -8.18 -20.72
CA LEU A 44 -11.16 -9.08 -21.71
C LEU A 44 -12.20 -9.90 -22.49
N SER A 45 -13.40 -10.06 -21.96
CA SER A 45 -14.52 -10.73 -22.65
C SER A 45 -15.24 -9.80 -23.64
N SER A 46 -14.97 -8.48 -23.61
CA SER A 46 -15.61 -7.53 -24.51
C SER A 46 -15.00 -7.58 -25.93
N ARG A 47 -15.81 -7.30 -26.97
CA ARG A 47 -15.35 -7.37 -28.38
C ARG A 47 -14.30 -6.33 -28.77
N GLN A 48 -14.21 -5.23 -28.02
CA GLN A 48 -13.34 -4.08 -28.32
C GLN A 48 -12.01 -4.15 -27.58
N SER A 49 -11.97 -4.82 -26.43
CA SER A 49 -10.78 -4.93 -25.60
C SER A 49 -9.78 -5.94 -26.18
N ARG A 50 -8.50 -5.57 -26.16
CA ARG A 50 -7.41 -6.41 -26.70
C ARG A 50 -6.46 -6.88 -25.63
N ALA A 51 -5.90 -5.99 -24.82
CA ALA A 51 -4.96 -6.39 -23.80
C ALA A 51 -5.17 -5.66 -22.46
N TRP A 52 -4.92 -6.36 -21.37
CA TRP A 52 -4.83 -5.80 -20.02
C TRP A 52 -3.47 -6.10 -19.44
N MET A 53 -2.82 -5.10 -18.86
CA MET A 53 -1.56 -5.25 -18.13
C MET A 53 -1.73 -4.91 -16.66
N ILE A 54 -1.34 -5.85 -15.82
CA ILE A 54 -1.27 -5.71 -14.37
C ILE A 54 0.14 -5.25 -14.03
N ILE A 55 0.23 -4.03 -13.49
CA ILE A 55 1.49 -3.39 -13.14
C ILE A 55 1.62 -3.38 -11.61
N GLY A 56 2.81 -3.58 -11.05
CA GLY A 56 2.99 -3.49 -9.61
C GLY A 56 4.35 -3.98 -9.13
N ASP A 57 4.62 -3.83 -7.84
CA ASP A 57 5.90 -4.19 -7.25
C ASP A 57 6.16 -5.71 -7.28
N ALA A 58 7.42 -6.10 -7.14
CA ALA A 58 7.77 -7.51 -7.02
C ALA A 58 7.10 -8.13 -5.78
N GLY A 59 6.56 -9.35 -5.93
CA GLY A 59 5.81 -9.99 -4.85
C GLY A 59 4.37 -9.48 -4.63
N ALA A 60 3.91 -8.45 -5.35
CA ALA A 60 2.55 -7.90 -5.22
C ALA A 60 1.40 -8.85 -5.61
N GLY A 61 1.72 -10.05 -6.13
CA GLY A 61 0.71 -11.05 -6.54
C GLY A 61 0.19 -10.89 -7.98
N LYS A 62 0.90 -10.15 -8.85
CA LYS A 62 0.53 -9.93 -10.26
C LYS A 62 0.30 -11.24 -11.02
N THR A 63 1.27 -12.14 -10.98
CA THR A 63 1.21 -13.47 -11.62
C THR A 63 0.07 -14.30 -11.05
N THR A 64 -0.17 -14.23 -9.74
CA THR A 64 -1.29 -14.92 -9.09
C THR A 64 -2.64 -14.41 -9.58
N LEU A 65 -2.81 -13.08 -9.71
CA LEU A 65 -4.00 -12.47 -10.27
C LEU A 65 -4.17 -12.82 -11.76
N ALA A 66 -3.11 -12.72 -12.57
CA ALA A 66 -3.14 -13.10 -13.98
C ALA A 66 -3.51 -14.58 -14.20
N ARG A 67 -3.02 -15.46 -13.32
CA ARG A 67 -3.37 -16.89 -13.33
C ARG A 67 -4.83 -17.12 -12.93
N SER A 68 -5.35 -16.36 -11.95
CA SER A 68 -6.77 -16.39 -11.57
C SER A 68 -7.68 -15.97 -12.73
N VAL A 69 -7.38 -14.83 -13.37
CA VAL A 69 -8.08 -14.35 -14.58
C VAL A 69 -8.02 -15.38 -15.70
N SER A 70 -6.84 -15.97 -15.94
CA SER A 70 -6.65 -16.99 -16.96
C SER A 70 -7.49 -18.25 -16.69
N ALA A 71 -7.62 -18.66 -15.43
CA ALA A 71 -8.47 -19.79 -15.05
C ALA A 71 -9.96 -19.49 -15.24
N ASP A 72 -10.42 -18.25 -14.98
CA ASP A 72 -11.78 -17.81 -15.27
C ASP A 72 -12.07 -17.82 -16.78
N LEU A 73 -11.16 -17.30 -17.59
CA LEU A 73 -11.29 -17.29 -19.05
C LEU A 73 -11.24 -18.71 -19.65
N ALA A 74 -10.42 -19.59 -19.08
CA ALA A 74 -10.38 -21.00 -19.47
C ALA A 74 -11.70 -21.71 -19.18
N ARG A 75 -12.31 -21.44 -18.02
CA ARG A 75 -13.66 -21.94 -17.68
C ARG A 75 -14.74 -21.40 -18.61
N ALA A 76 -14.55 -20.21 -19.18
CA ALA A 76 -15.40 -19.65 -20.23
C ALA A 76 -15.11 -20.21 -21.64
N GLY A 77 -14.25 -21.24 -21.76
CA GLY A 77 -13.97 -21.94 -23.02
C GLY A 77 -12.80 -21.38 -23.83
N LYS A 78 -12.01 -20.46 -23.29
CA LYS A 78 -10.79 -19.96 -23.96
C LYS A 78 -9.61 -20.90 -23.75
N THR A 79 -8.74 -21.00 -24.75
CA THR A 79 -7.45 -21.68 -24.63
C THR A 79 -6.37 -20.68 -24.24
N ILE A 80 -5.74 -20.89 -23.08
CA ILE A 80 -4.67 -20.02 -22.59
C ILE A 80 -3.33 -20.39 -23.21
N ILE A 81 -2.62 -19.40 -23.74
CA ILE A 81 -1.28 -19.53 -24.29
C ILE A 81 -0.30 -18.83 -23.34
N PRO A 82 0.41 -19.57 -22.48
CA PRO A 82 1.36 -18.98 -21.55
C PRO A 82 2.63 -18.54 -22.28
N VAL A 83 3.09 -17.34 -21.97
CA VAL A 83 4.38 -16.79 -22.39
C VAL A 83 5.03 -16.15 -21.17
N VAL A 84 6.32 -16.40 -20.95
CA VAL A 84 7.05 -15.84 -19.80
C VAL A 84 8.29 -15.15 -20.31
N GLY A 85 8.41 -13.85 -20.01
CA GLY A 85 9.64 -13.10 -20.17
C GLY A 85 10.65 -13.51 -19.11
N VAL A 86 11.87 -13.81 -19.53
CA VAL A 86 12.96 -14.23 -18.63
C VAL A 86 14.13 -13.29 -18.88
N PHE A 87 14.60 -12.63 -17.83
CA PHE A 87 15.62 -11.59 -17.94
C PHE A 87 16.89 -12.11 -18.63
N GLU A 88 17.36 -13.30 -18.27
CA GLU A 88 18.55 -13.95 -18.81
C GLU A 88 18.41 -14.35 -20.29
N LEU A 89 17.18 -14.41 -20.80
CA LEU A 89 16.88 -14.80 -22.18
C LEU A 89 16.32 -13.66 -23.01
N ARG A 90 16.31 -12.42 -22.49
CA ARG A 90 15.77 -11.25 -23.19
C ARG A 90 16.46 -10.95 -24.53
N ASP A 91 17.73 -11.35 -24.66
CA ASP A 91 18.56 -11.17 -25.86
C ASP A 91 18.57 -12.40 -26.77
N VAL A 92 17.85 -13.48 -26.40
CA VAL A 92 17.76 -14.71 -27.17
C VAL A 92 16.48 -14.69 -28.01
N PRO A 93 16.58 -14.62 -29.36
CA PRO A 93 15.40 -14.49 -30.22
C PRO A 93 14.41 -15.64 -30.05
N ALA A 94 13.13 -15.28 -29.88
CA ALA A 94 12.00 -16.19 -29.71
C ALA A 94 12.06 -17.12 -28.49
N ALA A 95 12.91 -16.83 -27.49
CA ALA A 95 13.07 -17.67 -26.32
C ALA A 95 11.76 -17.83 -25.53
N ALA A 96 11.01 -16.74 -25.34
CA ALA A 96 9.74 -16.75 -24.60
C ALA A 96 8.66 -17.59 -25.31
N LEU A 97 8.73 -17.73 -26.64
CA LEU A 97 7.79 -18.51 -27.45
C LEU A 97 8.22 -19.97 -27.66
N ALA A 98 9.43 -20.35 -27.27
CA ALA A 98 9.93 -21.71 -27.46
C ALA A 98 9.01 -22.80 -26.83
N PRO A 99 8.43 -22.61 -25.62
CA PRO A 99 7.47 -23.57 -25.06
C PRO A 99 6.18 -23.66 -25.87
N VAL A 100 5.69 -22.53 -26.40
CA VAL A 100 4.48 -22.49 -27.24
C VAL A 100 4.75 -23.25 -28.55
N LEU A 101 5.88 -22.99 -29.21
CA LEU A 101 6.30 -23.70 -30.41
C LEU A 101 6.43 -25.21 -30.16
N ALA A 102 7.01 -25.62 -29.03
CA ALA A 102 7.11 -27.02 -28.64
C ALA A 102 5.73 -27.68 -28.52
N SER A 103 4.75 -27.01 -27.89
CA SER A 103 3.38 -27.51 -27.74
C SER A 103 2.63 -27.65 -29.07
N LEU A 104 3.06 -26.91 -30.10
CA LEU A 104 2.45 -26.90 -31.43
C LEU A 104 3.14 -27.83 -32.44
N ARG A 105 4.29 -28.44 -32.11
CA ARG A 105 5.08 -29.29 -33.03
C ARG A 105 4.25 -30.33 -33.79
N GLY A 106 3.31 -31.01 -33.12
CA GLY A 106 2.44 -32.02 -33.76
C GLY A 106 1.29 -31.47 -34.60
N ARG A 107 1.11 -30.14 -34.64
CA ARG A 107 0.05 -29.43 -35.39
C ARG A 107 0.60 -28.59 -36.54
N LEU A 108 1.92 -28.43 -36.60
CA LEU A 108 2.60 -27.69 -37.65
C LEU A 108 2.78 -28.58 -38.88
N PRO A 109 2.51 -28.09 -40.11
CA PRO A 109 2.72 -28.86 -41.33
C PRO A 109 4.21 -29.09 -41.62
N GLY A 110 4.59 -30.36 -41.88
CA GLY A 110 5.96 -30.74 -42.25
C GLY A 110 6.82 -31.19 -41.08
N ASP A 111 8.09 -31.49 -41.37
CA ASP A 111 9.06 -31.93 -40.36
C ASP A 111 9.54 -30.70 -39.57
N ALA A 112 8.92 -30.44 -38.42
CA ALA A 112 9.10 -29.19 -37.65
C ALA A 112 10.56 -28.94 -37.24
N ASP A 113 11.37 -29.99 -37.13
CA ASP A 113 12.79 -29.93 -36.80
C ASP A 113 13.68 -29.54 -38.02
N ALA A 114 13.16 -29.65 -39.25
CA ALA A 114 13.84 -29.21 -40.47
C ALA A 114 13.59 -27.74 -40.85
N LEU A 115 12.61 -27.08 -40.21
CA LEU A 115 12.23 -25.69 -40.48
C LEU A 115 13.17 -24.69 -39.80
N SER A 116 13.29 -23.48 -40.37
CA SER A 116 13.94 -22.37 -39.66
C SER A 116 13.09 -21.88 -38.49
N VAL A 117 13.69 -21.18 -37.52
CA VAL A 117 12.94 -20.56 -36.41
C VAL A 117 11.89 -19.57 -36.94
N GLY A 118 12.24 -18.81 -37.98
CA GLY A 118 11.31 -17.87 -38.63
C GLY A 118 10.10 -18.56 -39.24
N ASP A 119 10.31 -19.68 -39.95
CA ASP A 119 9.20 -20.44 -40.54
C ASP A 119 8.26 -21.01 -39.47
N ARG A 120 8.83 -21.54 -38.37
CA ARG A 120 8.04 -22.03 -37.23
C ARG A 120 7.19 -20.93 -36.60
N LEU A 121 7.74 -19.73 -36.44
CA LEU A 121 6.99 -18.57 -35.93
C LEU A 121 5.89 -18.13 -36.89
N HIS A 122 6.17 -18.06 -38.20
CA HIS A 122 5.16 -17.75 -39.21
C HIS A 122 4.02 -18.76 -39.21
N GLN A 123 4.32 -20.06 -39.15
CA GLN A 123 3.31 -21.11 -39.08
C GLN A 123 2.50 -21.04 -37.79
N MET A 124 3.14 -20.71 -36.65
CA MET A 124 2.43 -20.49 -35.39
C MET A 124 1.42 -19.34 -35.52
N VAL A 125 1.80 -18.20 -36.10
CA VAL A 125 0.89 -17.08 -36.34
C VAL A 125 -0.25 -17.48 -37.28
N ALA A 126 0.05 -18.22 -38.35
CA ALA A 126 -0.96 -18.71 -39.29
C ALA A 126 -1.95 -19.70 -38.65
N LEU A 127 -1.50 -20.48 -37.66
CA LEU A 127 -2.32 -21.43 -36.92
C LEU A 127 -3.24 -20.74 -35.90
N LEU A 128 -2.68 -19.79 -35.14
CA LEU A 128 -3.35 -19.16 -34.01
C LEU A 128 -4.20 -17.95 -34.41
N GLY A 129 -3.71 -17.15 -35.38
CA GLY A 129 -4.33 -15.90 -35.80
C GLY A 129 -5.80 -16.04 -36.24
N PRO A 130 -6.13 -16.94 -37.18
CA PRO A 130 -7.51 -17.16 -37.62
C PRO A 130 -8.48 -17.60 -36.51
N ARG A 131 -7.95 -18.15 -35.41
CA ARG A 131 -8.70 -18.60 -34.23
C ARG A 131 -8.44 -17.70 -33.01
N ALA A 132 -8.04 -16.45 -33.21
CA ALA A 132 -7.68 -15.54 -32.12
C ALA A 132 -8.79 -15.37 -31.07
N ALA A 133 -10.06 -15.48 -31.47
CA ALA A 133 -11.19 -15.43 -30.54
C ALA A 133 -11.23 -16.62 -29.56
N ASP A 134 -10.61 -17.75 -29.87
CA ASP A 134 -10.57 -18.95 -29.03
C ASP A 134 -9.38 -18.94 -28.07
N HIS A 135 -8.44 -18.00 -28.24
CA HIS A 135 -7.16 -17.96 -27.54
C HIS A 135 -7.01 -16.71 -26.67
N VAL A 136 -6.29 -16.86 -25.56
CA VAL A 136 -5.86 -15.73 -24.72
C VAL A 136 -4.37 -15.89 -24.44
N LEU A 137 -3.59 -14.85 -24.72
CA LEU A 137 -2.19 -14.78 -24.33
C LEU A 137 -2.10 -14.45 -22.84
N ALA A 138 -1.39 -15.26 -22.08
CA ALA A 138 -1.04 -14.97 -20.69
C ALA A 138 0.46 -14.70 -20.64
N VAL A 139 0.85 -13.42 -20.65
CA VAL A 139 2.25 -12.98 -20.69
C VAL A 139 2.72 -12.57 -19.30
N ASP A 140 3.67 -13.28 -18.73
CA ASP A 140 4.30 -12.91 -17.45
C ASP A 140 5.59 -12.11 -17.72
N ASP A 141 5.78 -10.98 -17.03
CA ASP A 141 6.91 -10.05 -17.17
C ASP A 141 7.13 -9.59 -18.64
N ALA A 142 6.13 -8.91 -19.20
CA ALA A 142 6.07 -8.55 -20.62
C ALA A 142 7.22 -7.63 -21.10
N SER A 143 7.81 -6.81 -20.24
CA SER A 143 8.99 -6.00 -20.56
C SER A 143 10.26 -6.81 -20.81
N LEU A 144 10.31 -8.06 -20.32
CA LEU A 144 11.46 -8.96 -20.47
C LEU A 144 11.38 -9.84 -21.71
N LEU A 145 10.37 -9.64 -22.57
CA LEU A 145 10.27 -10.35 -23.83
C LEU A 145 11.37 -9.91 -24.80
N ASP A 146 11.98 -10.88 -25.48
CA ASP A 146 12.85 -10.61 -26.62
C ASP A 146 12.09 -9.92 -27.76
N GLU A 147 12.80 -9.15 -28.59
CA GLU A 147 12.20 -8.30 -29.63
C GLU A 147 11.35 -9.10 -30.62
N VAL A 148 11.77 -10.33 -30.95
CA VAL A 148 11.04 -11.22 -31.87
C VAL A 148 9.75 -11.72 -31.22
N SER A 149 9.81 -12.22 -29.98
CA SER A 149 8.63 -12.68 -29.23
C SER A 149 7.62 -11.56 -29.04
N ALA A 150 8.08 -10.38 -28.65
CA ALA A 150 7.23 -9.22 -28.49
C ALA A 150 6.57 -8.81 -29.82
N GLY A 151 7.31 -8.87 -30.94
CA GLY A 151 6.79 -8.53 -32.27
C GLY A 151 5.68 -9.48 -32.73
N ILE A 152 5.82 -10.77 -32.44
CA ILE A 152 4.79 -11.78 -32.73
C ILE A 152 3.55 -11.58 -31.84
N ILE A 153 3.73 -11.31 -30.55
CA ILE A 153 2.62 -10.99 -29.63
C ILE A 153 1.87 -9.75 -30.11
N TYR A 154 2.60 -8.70 -30.49
CA TYR A 154 2.01 -7.49 -31.09
C TYR A 154 1.16 -7.83 -32.32
N GLN A 155 1.69 -8.65 -33.23
CA GLN A 155 0.96 -9.05 -34.43
C GLN A 155 -0.33 -9.83 -34.09
N LEU A 156 -0.28 -10.78 -33.15
CA LEU A 156 -1.45 -11.54 -32.70
C LEU A 156 -2.53 -10.63 -32.11
N ILE A 157 -2.14 -9.65 -31.30
CA ILE A 157 -3.06 -8.70 -30.67
C ILE A 157 -3.62 -7.71 -31.69
N ARG A 158 -2.75 -7.04 -32.46
CA ARG A 158 -3.12 -5.95 -33.37
C ARG A 158 -3.85 -6.43 -34.61
N VAL A 159 -3.33 -7.45 -35.28
CA VAL A 159 -3.82 -7.89 -36.59
C VAL A 159 -4.99 -8.86 -36.43
N PHE A 160 -4.87 -9.81 -35.52
CA PHE A 160 -5.88 -10.87 -35.35
C PHE A 160 -6.87 -10.59 -34.22
N GLY A 161 -6.64 -9.55 -33.42
CA GLY A 161 -7.53 -9.19 -32.32
C GLY A 161 -7.48 -10.14 -31.14
N MET A 162 -6.36 -10.86 -30.97
CA MET A 162 -6.20 -11.82 -29.87
C MET A 162 -6.16 -11.09 -28.53
N THR A 163 -6.87 -11.65 -27.55
CA THR A 163 -6.94 -11.09 -26.20
C THR A 163 -5.67 -11.45 -25.41
N ALA A 164 -5.16 -10.53 -24.59
CA ALA A 164 -3.99 -10.77 -23.75
C ALA A 164 -4.18 -10.27 -22.31
N ILE A 165 -3.76 -11.08 -21.34
CA ILE A 165 -3.49 -10.65 -19.97
C ILE A 165 -1.98 -10.65 -19.78
N MET A 166 -1.44 -9.54 -19.30
CA MET A 166 -0.01 -9.32 -19.18
C MET A 166 0.34 -8.86 -17.77
N THR A 167 1.52 -9.19 -17.27
CA THR A 167 2.05 -8.65 -16.02
C THR A 167 3.33 -7.88 -16.30
N ASP A 168 3.60 -6.86 -15.49
CA ASP A 168 4.88 -6.18 -15.52
C ASP A 168 5.20 -5.51 -14.17
N ARG A 169 6.46 -5.15 -13.97
CA ARG A 169 6.87 -4.36 -12.80
C ARG A 169 6.46 -2.90 -12.97
N ALA A 170 6.14 -2.23 -11.85
CA ALA A 170 5.78 -0.80 -11.84
C ALA A 170 6.80 0.12 -12.51
N THR A 171 8.04 -0.31 -12.50
CA THR A 171 9.21 0.47 -12.89
C THR A 171 9.92 -0.11 -14.11
N ALA A 172 9.31 -1.09 -14.77
CA ALA A 172 9.89 -1.65 -15.97
C ALA A 172 9.88 -0.61 -17.09
N THR A 173 11.01 -0.45 -17.76
CA THR A 173 11.06 0.30 -19.01
C THR A 173 10.16 -0.40 -20.02
N SER A 174 9.09 0.27 -20.45
CA SER A 174 8.16 -0.30 -21.43
C SER A 174 8.92 -0.56 -22.73
N SER A 175 8.87 -1.82 -23.21
CA SER A 175 9.41 -2.14 -24.52
C SER A 175 8.70 -1.33 -25.60
N ALA A 176 9.38 -1.04 -26.71
CA ALA A 176 8.81 -0.24 -27.81
C ALA A 176 7.45 -0.76 -28.29
N ILE A 177 7.23 -2.07 -28.16
CA ILE A 177 6.01 -2.77 -28.54
C ILE A 177 4.87 -2.51 -27.54
N LEU A 178 5.15 -2.55 -26.24
CA LEU A 178 4.16 -2.20 -25.21
C LEU A 178 3.76 -0.73 -25.31
N THR A 179 4.72 0.14 -25.63
CA THR A 179 4.46 1.57 -25.90
C THR A 179 3.57 1.76 -27.13
N ARG A 180 3.77 0.96 -28.18
CA ARG A 180 2.93 1.02 -29.39
C ARG A 180 1.50 0.51 -29.14
N LEU A 181 1.33 -0.59 -28.42
CA LEU A 181 -0.01 -1.09 -28.05
C LEU A 181 -0.79 -0.05 -27.23
N ASP A 182 -0.10 0.65 -26.33
CA ASP A 182 -0.67 1.71 -25.51
C ASP A 182 -1.08 2.92 -26.36
N ALA A 183 -0.17 3.40 -27.24
CA ALA A 183 -0.44 4.52 -28.15
C ALA A 183 -1.61 4.26 -29.12
N GLU A 184 -1.84 2.99 -29.47
CA GLU A 184 -2.95 2.57 -30.32
C GLU A 184 -4.25 2.28 -29.55
N GLY A 185 -4.27 2.46 -28.23
CA GLY A 185 -5.44 2.21 -27.38
C GLY A 185 -5.81 0.73 -27.26
N LEU A 186 -4.86 -0.18 -27.50
CA LEU A 186 -5.07 -1.63 -27.44
C LEU A 186 -4.71 -2.22 -26.07
N LEU A 187 -4.03 -1.45 -25.22
CA LEU A 187 -3.57 -1.87 -23.91
C LEU A 187 -4.25 -1.04 -22.82
N HIS A 188 -4.90 -1.72 -21.87
CA HIS A 188 -5.31 -1.11 -20.62
C HIS A 188 -4.29 -1.45 -19.53
N ARG A 189 -3.77 -0.43 -18.83
CA ARG A 189 -2.80 -0.60 -17.75
C ARG A 189 -3.46 -0.29 -16.42
N ALA A 190 -3.34 -1.20 -15.45
CA ALA A 190 -3.82 -0.99 -14.10
C ALA A 190 -2.76 -1.37 -13.08
N ALA A 191 -2.49 -0.46 -12.14
CA ALA A 191 -1.61 -0.73 -11.02
C ALA A 191 -2.32 -1.62 -9.99
N LEU A 192 -1.62 -2.65 -9.54
CA LEU A 192 -2.05 -3.55 -8.50
C LEU A 192 -1.59 -2.99 -7.16
N ALA A 193 -2.55 -2.47 -6.40
CA ALA A 193 -2.28 -1.93 -5.08
C ALA A 193 -1.73 -3.01 -4.12
N PRO A 194 -0.92 -2.64 -3.12
CA PRO A 194 -0.62 -3.50 -1.99
C PRO A 194 -1.89 -3.96 -1.27
N LEU A 195 -1.78 -5.03 -0.48
CA LEU A 195 -2.90 -5.50 0.35
C LEU A 195 -3.27 -4.43 1.37
N SER A 196 -4.56 -4.14 1.43
CA SER A 196 -5.15 -3.37 2.52
C SER A 196 -5.09 -4.14 3.85
N LEU A 197 -5.23 -3.43 4.96
CA LEU A 197 -5.32 -4.03 6.29
C LEU A 197 -6.39 -5.14 6.36
N ALA A 198 -7.54 -4.93 5.72
CA ALA A 198 -8.63 -5.91 5.68
C ALA A 198 -8.26 -7.16 4.85
N GLU A 199 -7.53 -7.00 3.76
CA GLU A 199 -7.04 -8.14 2.96
C GLU A 199 -5.92 -8.91 3.69
N VAL A 200 -5.05 -8.20 4.43
CA VAL A 200 -4.05 -8.82 5.30
C VAL A 200 -4.76 -9.65 6.38
N ASP A 201 -5.71 -9.06 7.10
CA ASP A 201 -6.50 -9.77 8.12
C ASP A 201 -7.24 -11.00 7.53
N SER A 202 -7.82 -10.85 6.34
CA SER A 202 -8.46 -11.96 5.63
C SER A 202 -7.48 -13.08 5.29
N ALA A 203 -6.24 -12.76 4.90
CA ALA A 203 -5.20 -13.76 4.63
C ALA A 203 -4.81 -14.52 5.90
N LEU A 204 -4.65 -13.79 7.01
CA LEU A 204 -4.38 -14.37 8.33
C LEU A 204 -5.53 -15.26 8.79
N HIS A 205 -6.77 -14.82 8.60
CA HIS A 205 -7.95 -15.63 8.92
C HIS A 205 -8.03 -16.90 8.09
N LEU A 206 -7.75 -16.84 6.79
CA LEU A 206 -7.71 -18.04 5.94
C LEU A 206 -6.59 -19.01 6.31
N TYR A 207 -5.46 -18.51 6.83
CA TYR A 207 -4.35 -19.34 7.25
C TYR A 207 -4.58 -19.94 8.64
N PHE A 208 -4.95 -19.15 9.64
CA PHE A 208 -5.11 -19.62 11.02
C PHE A 208 -6.50 -20.20 11.33
N GLY A 209 -7.50 -19.94 10.49
CA GLY A 209 -8.90 -20.25 10.76
C GLY A 209 -9.61 -19.28 11.72
N GLU A 210 -8.88 -18.30 12.27
CA GLU A 210 -9.34 -17.31 13.25
C GLU A 210 -8.75 -15.93 12.89
N HIS A 211 -9.46 -14.85 13.23
CA HIS A 211 -8.94 -13.50 13.00
C HIS A 211 -7.71 -13.23 13.87
N ALA A 212 -6.76 -12.47 13.32
CA ALA A 212 -5.65 -11.98 14.12
C ALA A 212 -6.12 -10.82 15.01
N SER A 213 -5.39 -10.59 16.10
CA SER A 213 -5.60 -9.38 16.91
C SER A 213 -5.38 -8.12 16.03
N PRO A 214 -6.14 -7.02 16.25
CA PRO A 214 -6.00 -5.80 15.45
C PRO A 214 -4.57 -5.24 15.43
N ASP A 215 -3.85 -5.34 16.55
CA ASP A 215 -2.44 -4.94 16.64
C ASP A 215 -1.54 -5.80 15.75
N THR A 216 -1.75 -7.12 15.73
CA THR A 216 -1.00 -8.03 14.86
C THR A 216 -1.27 -7.76 13.38
N SER A 217 -2.53 -7.57 12.99
CA SER A 217 -2.89 -7.22 11.61
C SER A 217 -2.28 -5.87 11.19
N ALA A 218 -2.30 -4.87 12.07
CA ALA A 218 -1.69 -3.57 11.81
C ALA A 218 -0.16 -3.66 11.70
N ARG A 219 0.50 -4.36 12.62
CA ARG A 219 1.95 -4.57 12.60
C ARG A 219 2.39 -5.32 11.34
N LEU A 220 1.75 -6.43 11.00
CA LEU A 220 2.09 -7.22 9.81
C LEU A 220 1.80 -6.47 8.52
N THR A 221 0.74 -5.65 8.47
CA THR A 221 0.48 -4.78 7.32
C THR A 221 1.61 -3.77 7.14
N ARG A 222 2.08 -3.15 8.24
CA ARG A 222 3.18 -2.18 8.23
C ARG A 222 4.52 -2.83 7.88
N ALA A 223 4.84 -3.98 8.48
CA ALA A 223 6.06 -4.72 8.22
C ALA A 223 6.13 -5.26 6.79
N SER A 224 5.01 -5.78 6.27
CA SER A 224 4.93 -6.25 4.88
C SER A 224 4.74 -5.12 3.86
N GLN A 225 4.38 -3.91 4.30
CA GLN A 225 3.87 -2.83 3.45
C GLN A 225 2.72 -3.30 2.53
N GLY A 226 1.91 -4.25 3.01
CA GLY A 226 0.86 -4.92 2.23
C GLY A 226 1.38 -5.85 1.11
N ASN A 227 2.67 -6.16 1.05
CA ASN A 227 3.22 -7.07 0.05
C ASN A 227 2.85 -8.53 0.39
N PRO A 228 2.06 -9.24 -0.45
CA PRO A 228 1.63 -10.61 -0.16
C PRO A 228 2.77 -11.61 0.06
N LEU A 229 3.87 -11.47 -0.69
CA LEU A 229 5.03 -12.34 -0.52
C LEU A 229 5.68 -12.09 0.84
N MET A 230 5.92 -10.82 1.21
CA MET A 230 6.51 -10.49 2.51
C MET A 230 5.63 -10.95 3.67
N LEU A 231 4.31 -10.71 3.58
CA LEU A 231 3.35 -11.17 4.58
C LEU A 231 3.44 -12.68 4.80
N ARG A 232 3.48 -13.46 3.72
CA ARG A 232 3.65 -14.91 3.80
C ARG A 232 4.92 -15.28 4.56
N GLU A 233 6.06 -14.70 4.17
CA GLU A 233 7.35 -15.08 4.76
C GLU A 233 7.44 -14.72 6.25
N LEU A 234 6.95 -13.54 6.64
CA LEU A 234 6.91 -13.12 8.05
C LEU A 234 6.06 -14.08 8.90
N VAL A 235 4.87 -14.42 8.40
CA VAL A 235 3.93 -15.27 9.15
C VAL A 235 4.40 -16.72 9.19
N MET A 236 4.88 -17.26 8.07
CA MET A 236 5.41 -18.62 8.03
C MET A 236 6.66 -18.76 8.92
N THR A 237 7.56 -17.78 8.91
CA THR A 237 8.75 -17.79 9.78
C THR A 237 8.34 -17.77 11.25
N ALA A 238 7.35 -16.96 11.62
CA ALA A 238 6.87 -16.90 12.99
C ALA A 238 6.19 -18.21 13.43
N ASP A 239 5.37 -18.81 12.58
CA ASP A 239 4.70 -20.08 12.83
C ASP A 239 5.71 -21.23 12.99
N GLU A 240 6.70 -21.32 12.11
CA GLU A 240 7.78 -22.31 12.18
C GLU A 240 8.61 -22.20 13.48
N ARG A 241 8.76 -20.99 14.02
CA ARG A 241 9.50 -20.72 15.26
C ARG A 241 8.64 -20.79 16.52
N GLY A 242 7.35 -21.11 16.40
CA GLY A 242 6.43 -21.18 17.52
C GLY A 242 6.03 -19.82 18.10
N GLY A 243 6.22 -18.74 17.34
CA GLY A 243 5.83 -17.37 17.70
C GLY A 243 4.36 -17.04 17.41
N VAL A 244 3.51 -18.05 17.19
CA VAL A 244 2.07 -17.86 16.96
C VAL A 244 1.31 -18.35 18.18
N ARG A 245 0.49 -17.48 18.77
CA ARG A 245 -0.29 -17.79 19.97
C ARG A 245 -1.67 -17.18 19.93
N ARG A 246 -2.62 -17.81 20.64
CA ARG A 246 -3.96 -17.26 20.85
C ARG A 246 -3.91 -16.20 21.95
N GLY A 247 -4.32 -14.98 21.61
CA GLY A 247 -4.49 -13.86 22.53
C GLY A 247 -5.95 -13.63 22.93
N PRO A 248 -6.23 -12.64 23.81
CA PRO A 248 -7.58 -12.36 24.30
C PRO A 248 -8.57 -11.89 23.21
N ILE A 249 -8.07 -11.33 22.12
CA ILE A 249 -8.85 -10.71 21.04
C ILE A 249 -8.49 -11.22 19.64
N GLY A 250 -7.82 -12.38 19.54
CA GLY A 250 -7.42 -13.00 18.27
C GLY A 250 -6.01 -13.58 18.30
N ILE A 251 -5.53 -14.06 17.15
CA ILE A 251 -4.18 -14.59 16.99
C ILE A 251 -3.13 -13.47 17.13
N GLU A 252 -2.08 -13.75 17.89
CA GLU A 252 -0.89 -12.90 18.04
C GLU A 252 0.30 -13.60 17.39
N VAL A 253 1.05 -12.84 16.58
CA VAL A 253 2.21 -13.33 15.81
C VAL A 253 3.45 -12.54 16.20
N ASP A 254 4.38 -13.17 16.89
CA ASP A 254 5.63 -12.55 17.31
C ASP A 254 6.48 -12.15 16.09
N ASP A 255 7.26 -11.09 16.23
CA ASP A 255 8.16 -10.63 15.17
C ASP A 255 9.45 -11.46 15.18
N HIS A 256 9.58 -12.32 14.19
CA HIS A 256 10.75 -13.16 13.97
C HIS A 256 11.53 -12.79 12.69
N GLY A 257 11.11 -11.73 11.98
CA GLY A 257 11.63 -11.37 10.66
C GLY A 257 11.44 -12.48 9.62
N VAL A 258 12.19 -12.38 8.52
CA VAL A 258 12.19 -13.38 7.44
C VAL A 258 13.26 -14.45 7.71
N ALA A 259 12.97 -15.71 7.39
CA ALA A 259 13.93 -16.79 7.56
C ALA A 259 15.19 -16.61 6.67
N PRO A 260 16.41 -16.91 7.16
CA PRO A 260 17.65 -16.66 6.40
C PRO A 260 17.71 -17.30 5.01
N HIS A 261 17.16 -18.50 4.85
CA HIS A 261 17.19 -19.24 3.57
C HIS A 261 16.32 -18.57 2.48
N VAL A 262 15.27 -17.84 2.88
CA VAL A 262 14.43 -17.05 1.97
C VAL A 262 15.22 -15.87 1.39
N LEU A 263 16.21 -15.38 2.14
CA LEU A 263 17.09 -14.28 1.72
C LEU A 263 18.23 -14.73 0.81
N ASP A 264 18.50 -16.03 0.64
CA ASP A 264 19.65 -16.51 -0.15
C ASP A 264 19.60 -16.09 -1.62
N GLY A 265 18.41 -15.98 -2.19
CA GLY A 265 18.22 -15.43 -3.53
C GLY A 265 18.61 -13.95 -3.61
N ALA A 266 18.13 -13.15 -2.65
CA ALA A 266 18.45 -11.73 -2.53
C ALA A 266 19.94 -11.51 -2.25
N ARG A 267 20.53 -12.26 -1.32
CA ARG A 267 21.97 -12.20 -0.99
C ARG A 267 22.86 -12.49 -2.18
N ARG A 268 22.51 -13.47 -3.02
CA ARG A 268 23.24 -13.76 -4.26
C ARG A 268 23.25 -12.58 -5.23
N GLN A 269 22.13 -11.86 -5.35
CA GLN A 269 22.07 -10.66 -6.18
C GLN A 269 22.95 -9.51 -5.63
N LEU A 270 23.14 -9.46 -4.31
CA LEU A 270 23.92 -8.42 -3.63
C LEU A 270 25.43 -8.72 -3.54
N MET A 271 25.88 -9.95 -3.81
CA MET A 271 27.27 -10.38 -3.58
C MET A 271 28.32 -9.64 -4.42
N HIS A 272 27.92 -9.05 -5.55
CA HIS A 272 28.83 -8.37 -6.47
C HIS A 272 28.79 -6.84 -6.36
N LEU A 273 28.05 -6.30 -5.39
CA LEU A 273 27.99 -4.86 -5.17
C LEU A 273 29.32 -4.33 -4.64
N SER A 274 29.75 -3.21 -5.20
CA SER A 274 30.81 -2.37 -4.64
C SER A 274 30.41 -1.80 -3.28
N ALA A 275 31.37 -1.23 -2.57
CA ALA A 275 31.12 -0.58 -1.29
C ALA A 275 30.12 0.59 -1.44
N SER A 276 30.22 1.39 -2.50
CA SER A 276 29.34 2.54 -2.76
C SER A 276 27.90 2.09 -3.06
N GLU A 277 27.74 1.10 -3.93
CA GLU A 277 26.42 0.52 -4.24
C GLU A 277 25.77 -0.11 -3.01
N THR A 278 26.55 -0.83 -2.20
CA THR A 278 26.07 -1.43 -0.95
C THR A 278 25.62 -0.34 0.03
N GLU A 279 26.36 0.75 0.13
CA GLU A 279 26.04 1.86 1.02
C GLU A 279 24.74 2.56 0.61
N LEU A 280 24.60 2.92 -0.67
CA LEU A 280 23.39 3.53 -1.21
C LEU A 280 22.19 2.59 -1.09
N ALA A 281 22.34 1.31 -1.43
CA ALA A 281 21.27 0.32 -1.30
C ALA A 281 20.81 0.16 0.15
N ARG A 282 21.74 0.18 1.13
CA ARG A 282 21.40 0.14 2.57
C ARG A 282 20.66 1.40 3.03
N MET A 283 21.06 2.59 2.56
CA MET A 283 20.31 3.82 2.87
C MET A 283 18.88 3.78 2.31
N LEU A 284 18.70 3.29 1.07
CA LEU A 284 17.38 3.03 0.49
C LEU A 284 16.61 1.99 1.29
N ALA A 285 17.24 0.91 1.74
CA ALA A 285 16.60 -0.11 2.58
C ALA A 285 16.00 0.47 3.87
N LEU A 286 16.67 1.47 4.47
CA LEU A 286 16.24 2.09 5.73
C LEU A 286 15.04 3.04 5.55
N SER A 287 14.90 3.73 4.40
CA SER A 287 13.95 4.85 4.25
C SER A 287 13.35 5.07 2.85
N GLN A 288 13.33 4.06 2.00
CA GLN A 288 12.66 4.14 0.71
C GLN A 288 11.15 4.45 0.83
N PRO A 289 10.54 5.11 -0.18
CA PRO A 289 11.17 5.61 -1.39
C PRO A 289 11.96 6.90 -1.16
N TRP A 290 13.01 7.11 -1.95
CA TRP A 290 13.75 8.37 -1.98
C TRP A 290 13.44 9.15 -3.26
N PRO A 291 13.43 10.48 -3.23
CA PRO A 291 13.53 11.27 -4.45
C PRO A 291 14.79 10.90 -5.24
N ARG A 292 14.67 10.74 -6.56
CA ARG A 292 15.78 10.31 -7.42
C ARG A 292 16.94 11.30 -7.37
N ASP A 293 16.64 12.58 -7.37
CA ASP A 293 17.63 13.67 -7.26
C ASP A 293 18.44 13.60 -5.96
N VAL A 294 17.82 13.23 -4.84
CA VAL A 294 18.51 12.99 -3.57
C VAL A 294 19.46 11.79 -3.67
N ALA A 295 19.00 10.67 -4.23
CA ALA A 295 19.84 9.49 -4.42
C ALA A 295 21.02 9.76 -5.38
N THR A 296 20.77 10.48 -6.48
CA THR A 296 21.81 10.95 -7.43
C THR A 296 22.80 11.89 -6.75
N ALA A 297 22.36 12.80 -5.89
CA ALA A 297 23.24 13.70 -5.16
C ALA A 297 24.14 12.96 -4.14
N VAL A 298 23.67 11.82 -3.61
CA VAL A 298 24.46 10.97 -2.74
C VAL A 298 25.51 10.19 -3.53
N ASP A 299 25.11 9.52 -4.62
CA ASP A 299 26.00 8.82 -5.54
C ASP A 299 25.29 8.47 -6.87
N ASP A 300 25.58 9.23 -7.93
CA ASP A 300 24.96 9.04 -9.25
C ASP A 300 25.45 7.77 -9.95
N GLU A 301 26.73 7.42 -9.81
CA GLU A 301 27.32 6.26 -10.46
C GLU A 301 26.79 4.97 -9.83
N ALA A 302 26.73 4.91 -8.50
CA ALA A 302 26.14 3.79 -7.79
C ALA A 302 24.63 3.66 -8.08
N LEU A 303 23.89 4.77 -8.15
CA LEU A 303 22.46 4.72 -8.50
C LEU A 303 22.25 4.20 -9.92
N ALA A 304 23.02 4.69 -10.90
CA ALA A 304 22.92 4.27 -12.29
C ALA A 304 23.19 2.76 -12.43
N SER A 305 24.26 2.26 -11.79
CA SER A 305 24.61 0.84 -11.78
C SER A 305 23.52 -0.02 -11.11
N LEU A 306 23.00 0.39 -9.96
CA LEU A 306 21.91 -0.33 -9.27
C LEU A 306 20.62 -0.39 -10.09
N VAL A 307 20.32 0.65 -10.86
CA VAL A 307 19.18 0.69 -11.80
C VAL A 307 19.43 -0.23 -12.99
N GLU A 308 20.64 -0.23 -13.56
CA GLU A 308 21.02 -1.11 -14.68
C GLU A 308 20.94 -2.60 -14.30
N GLN A 309 21.35 -2.93 -13.07
CA GLN A 309 21.24 -4.28 -12.49
C GLN A 309 19.81 -4.65 -12.06
N ALA A 310 18.83 -3.74 -12.21
CA ALA A 310 17.45 -3.89 -11.78
C ALA A 310 17.26 -4.16 -10.26
N LEU A 311 18.25 -3.76 -9.44
CA LEU A 311 18.20 -3.81 -7.98
C LEU A 311 17.50 -2.59 -7.39
N VAL A 312 17.59 -1.45 -8.07
CA VAL A 312 16.83 -0.24 -7.79
C VAL A 312 15.88 0.03 -8.95
N THR A 313 14.73 0.57 -8.60
CA THR A 313 13.62 0.81 -9.51
C THR A 313 13.17 2.25 -9.42
N VAL A 314 12.86 2.86 -10.56
CA VAL A 314 12.45 4.27 -10.65
C VAL A 314 10.95 4.34 -10.95
N SER A 315 10.23 5.11 -10.14
CA SER A 315 8.81 5.39 -10.26
C SER A 315 8.56 6.89 -10.40
N HIS A 316 7.39 7.27 -10.92
CA HIS A 316 7.01 8.67 -11.10
C HIS A 316 5.76 8.96 -10.27
N ASN A 317 5.76 10.09 -9.57
CA ASN A 317 4.57 10.64 -8.92
C ASN A 317 4.48 12.14 -9.28
N GLY A 318 3.54 12.46 -10.18
CA GLY A 318 3.53 13.75 -10.86
C GLY A 318 4.85 13.96 -11.62
N ASP A 319 5.48 15.11 -11.39
CA ASP A 319 6.75 15.47 -12.02
C ASP A 319 7.98 14.96 -11.25
N ARG A 320 7.79 14.37 -10.05
CA ARG A 320 8.89 13.86 -9.22
C ARG A 320 9.16 12.38 -9.51
N GLN A 321 10.44 12.04 -9.60
CA GLN A 321 10.91 10.66 -9.71
C GLN A 321 11.33 10.14 -8.35
N PHE A 322 10.96 8.90 -8.05
CA PHE A 322 11.28 8.23 -6.79
C PHE A 322 11.96 6.90 -7.04
N VAL A 323 12.98 6.59 -6.24
CA VAL A 323 13.76 5.35 -6.29
C VAL A 323 13.45 4.48 -5.07
N ARG A 324 13.40 3.17 -5.31
CA ARG A 324 13.20 2.15 -4.27
C ARG A 324 13.92 0.86 -4.68
N LEU A 325 14.21 0.00 -3.71
CA LEU A 325 14.72 -1.35 -4.00
C LEU A 325 13.67 -2.14 -4.78
N GLY A 326 14.12 -2.85 -5.81
CA GLY A 326 13.25 -3.54 -6.75
C GLY A 326 12.54 -4.76 -6.18
N HIS A 327 12.95 -5.21 -4.99
CA HIS A 327 12.35 -6.35 -4.30
C HIS A 327 12.40 -6.19 -2.78
N PRO A 328 11.28 -6.42 -2.05
CA PRO A 328 11.25 -6.31 -0.58
C PRO A 328 12.31 -7.18 0.13
N LEU A 329 12.54 -8.41 -0.34
CA LEU A 329 13.60 -9.27 0.21
C LEU A 329 15.02 -8.70 0.08
N LEU A 330 15.29 -7.76 -0.84
CA LEU A 330 16.58 -7.05 -0.86
C LEU A 330 16.73 -6.16 0.37
N THR A 331 15.63 -5.53 0.82
CA THR A 331 15.61 -4.71 2.04
C THR A 331 16.01 -5.56 3.24
N GLU A 332 15.32 -6.69 3.43
CA GLU A 332 15.62 -7.63 4.52
C GLU A 332 17.06 -8.16 4.44
N ALA A 333 17.53 -8.57 3.25
CA ALA A 333 18.88 -9.07 3.08
C ALA A 333 19.96 -8.02 3.37
N LEU A 334 19.71 -6.74 3.05
CA LEU A 334 20.64 -5.64 3.33
C LEU A 334 20.70 -5.28 4.82
N LEU A 335 19.59 -5.46 5.54
CA LEU A 335 19.45 -5.06 6.94
C LEU A 335 19.76 -6.20 7.93
N ALA A 336 19.54 -7.47 7.57
CA ALA A 336 19.60 -8.62 8.47
C ALA A 336 20.93 -8.77 9.24
N ASP A 337 22.06 -8.49 8.57
CA ASP A 337 23.40 -8.67 9.11
C ASP A 337 24.15 -7.34 9.27
N MET A 338 23.43 -6.21 9.31
CA MET A 338 24.04 -4.88 9.42
C MET A 338 24.55 -4.64 10.85
N PRO A 339 25.86 -4.38 11.04
CA PRO A 339 26.40 -4.02 12.34
C PRO A 339 25.70 -2.76 12.89
N GLY A 340 25.48 -2.70 14.21
CA GLY A 340 24.78 -1.57 14.84
C GLY A 340 25.43 -0.22 14.56
N GLU A 341 26.76 -0.13 14.58
CA GLU A 341 27.51 1.09 14.27
C GLU A 341 27.33 1.54 12.82
N ASP A 342 27.36 0.61 11.86
CA ASP A 342 27.07 0.90 10.45
C ASP A 342 25.63 1.37 10.28
N ARG A 343 24.68 0.76 11.00
CA ARG A 343 23.27 1.17 10.96
C ARG A 343 23.09 2.61 11.44
N THR A 344 23.67 2.98 12.57
CA THR A 344 23.60 4.36 13.08
C THR A 344 24.20 5.35 12.08
N ARG A 345 25.42 5.07 11.57
CA ARG A 345 26.07 5.93 10.56
C ARG A 345 25.19 6.12 9.32
N LEU A 346 24.56 5.04 8.83
CA LEU A 346 23.74 5.08 7.62
C LEU A 346 22.38 5.73 7.85
N VAL A 347 21.79 5.57 9.03
CA VAL A 347 20.59 6.32 9.45
C VAL A 347 20.88 7.83 9.43
N ASP A 348 22.00 8.26 10.01
CA ASP A 348 22.37 9.68 10.04
C ASP A 348 22.59 10.25 8.63
N ARG A 349 23.34 9.50 7.79
CA ARG A 349 23.59 9.90 6.39
C ARG A 349 22.30 9.95 5.58
N ALA A 350 21.41 8.97 5.75
CA ALA A 350 20.11 8.90 5.12
C ALA A 350 19.19 10.07 5.53
N ALA A 351 19.06 10.31 6.83
CA ALA A 351 18.26 11.40 7.35
C ALA A 351 18.80 12.77 6.92
N SER A 352 20.13 12.96 6.90
CA SER A 352 20.75 14.19 6.40
C SER A 352 20.47 14.42 4.90
N ALA A 353 20.53 13.38 4.08
CA ALA A 353 20.24 13.48 2.65
C ALA A 353 18.78 13.89 2.41
N LEU A 354 17.84 13.25 3.10
CA LEU A 354 16.41 13.57 2.98
C LEU A 354 16.07 14.97 3.51
N ARG A 355 16.64 15.39 4.64
CA ARG A 355 16.47 16.76 5.19
C ARG A 355 16.93 17.85 4.21
N SER A 356 17.92 17.57 3.37
CA SER A 356 18.48 18.56 2.44
C SER A 356 17.47 19.08 1.39
N THR A 357 16.43 18.30 1.11
CA THR A 357 15.35 18.66 0.15
C THR A 357 14.48 19.81 0.65
N ARG A 358 14.31 19.93 1.97
CA ARG A 358 13.29 20.77 2.62
C ARG A 358 11.84 20.47 2.18
N ASP A 359 11.61 19.32 1.57
CA ASP A 359 10.27 18.85 1.22
C ASP A 359 9.59 18.25 2.47
N PRO A 360 8.32 18.57 2.75
CA PRO A 360 7.64 18.06 3.94
C PRO A 360 7.51 16.54 4.01
N ASP A 361 7.40 15.83 2.89
CA ASP A 361 7.27 14.36 2.94
C ASP A 361 8.62 13.69 3.15
N ASP A 362 9.68 14.23 2.53
CA ASP A 362 11.06 13.75 2.71
C ASP A 362 11.57 14.02 4.13
N LEU A 363 11.24 15.19 4.72
CA LEU A 363 11.54 15.49 6.12
C LEU A 363 10.84 14.52 7.06
N ARG A 364 9.60 14.13 6.76
CA ARG A 364 8.88 13.12 7.55
C ARG A 364 9.61 11.78 7.51
N ALA A 365 10.04 11.34 6.33
CA ALA A 365 10.82 10.12 6.17
C ALA A 365 12.15 10.17 6.93
N ALA A 366 12.85 11.31 6.90
CA ALA A 366 14.08 11.53 7.67
C ALA A 366 13.86 11.39 9.18
N ILE A 367 12.78 11.95 9.70
CA ILE A 367 12.47 11.90 11.12
C ILE A 367 12.08 10.48 11.57
N HIS A 368 11.42 9.70 10.72
CA HIS A 368 11.11 8.30 11.02
C HIS A 368 12.35 7.39 11.13
N LEU A 369 13.47 7.78 10.53
CA LEU A 369 14.73 7.04 10.64
C LEU A 369 15.43 7.24 12.00
N CYS A 370 15.36 8.45 12.53
CA CYS A 370 16.14 8.83 13.70
C CYS A 370 15.53 8.25 14.99
N PRO A 371 16.37 7.74 15.91
CA PRO A 371 15.95 7.60 17.30
C PRO A 371 15.39 8.93 17.80
N VAL A 372 14.37 8.86 18.65
CA VAL A 372 13.71 10.07 19.16
C VAL A 372 14.72 11.00 19.86
N ASP A 373 15.76 10.41 20.45
CA ASP A 373 16.80 11.15 21.13
C ASP A 373 17.67 12.02 20.21
N ASP A 374 17.75 11.69 18.93
CA ASP A 374 18.62 12.37 17.94
C ASP A 374 17.87 13.39 17.09
N ILE A 375 16.54 13.51 17.25
CA ILE A 375 15.72 14.50 16.52
C ILE A 375 15.85 15.87 17.18
N ALA A 376 16.01 16.93 16.39
CA ALA A 376 16.04 18.29 16.92
C ALA A 376 14.70 18.69 17.55
N THR A 377 14.72 19.53 18.59
CA THR A 377 13.51 19.87 19.37
C THR A 377 12.42 20.56 18.54
N ASP A 378 12.80 21.40 17.58
CA ASP A 378 11.91 22.07 16.64
C ASP A 378 11.31 21.10 15.61
N GLU A 379 12.08 20.09 15.17
CA GLU A 379 11.60 19.01 14.29
C GLU A 379 10.58 18.09 15.00
N LEU A 380 10.76 17.82 16.30
CA LEU A 380 9.88 16.91 17.06
C LEU A 380 8.42 17.36 17.05
N GLU A 381 8.15 18.64 17.30
CA GLU A 381 6.77 19.15 17.30
C GLU A 381 6.14 19.14 15.91
N TRP A 382 6.91 19.50 14.89
CA TRP A 382 6.44 19.43 13.51
C TRP A 382 6.09 17.99 13.12
N ALA A 383 6.96 17.04 13.46
CA ALA A 383 6.76 15.62 13.13
C ALA A 383 5.60 15.00 13.90
N ALA A 384 5.44 15.35 15.18
CA ALA A 384 4.31 14.90 15.99
C ALA A 384 2.98 15.35 15.38
N ARG A 385 2.88 16.62 14.94
CA ARG A 385 1.70 17.14 14.23
C ARG A 385 1.48 16.43 12.90
N ALA A 386 2.54 16.22 12.12
CA ALA A 386 2.44 15.52 10.84
C ALA A 386 1.94 14.07 11.02
N ALA A 387 2.44 13.35 12.02
CA ALA A 387 1.99 12.00 12.35
C ALA A 387 0.52 11.98 12.78
N ALA A 388 0.09 12.93 13.62
CA ALA A 388 -1.30 13.07 14.03
C ALA A 388 -2.24 13.33 12.83
N SER A 389 -1.84 14.23 11.92
CA SER A 389 -2.58 14.50 10.69
C SER A 389 -2.66 13.29 9.75
N ALA A 390 -1.65 12.43 9.75
CA ALA A 390 -1.64 11.17 9.01
C ALA A 390 -2.41 10.03 9.71
N GLY A 391 -2.91 10.25 10.93
CA GLY A 391 -3.61 9.25 11.74
C GLY A 391 -2.71 8.25 12.46
N ASP A 392 -1.38 8.44 12.44
CA ASP A 392 -0.43 7.62 13.21
C ASP A 392 -0.28 8.16 14.64
N PHE A 393 -1.31 7.92 15.45
CA PHE A 393 -1.40 8.47 16.81
C PHE A 393 -0.38 7.88 17.80
N GLU A 394 0.13 6.67 17.56
CA GLU A 394 1.22 6.09 18.38
C GLU A 394 2.52 6.87 18.17
N THR A 395 2.91 7.06 16.90
CA THR A 395 4.09 7.88 16.58
C THR A 395 3.90 9.33 17.02
N ALA A 396 2.71 9.90 16.82
CA ALA A 396 2.39 11.26 17.27
C ALA A 396 2.57 11.42 18.78
N LEU A 397 2.03 10.49 19.59
CA LEU A 397 2.15 10.52 21.04
C LEU A 397 3.62 10.41 21.48
N ARG A 398 4.37 9.48 20.89
CA ARG A 398 5.80 9.29 21.22
C ARG A 398 6.62 10.55 20.94
N LEU A 399 6.45 11.16 19.77
CA LEU A 399 7.19 12.36 19.36
C LEU A 399 6.74 13.59 20.16
N ALA A 400 5.43 13.76 20.39
CA ALA A 400 4.90 14.87 21.18
C ALA A 400 5.36 14.80 22.64
N THR A 401 5.41 13.59 23.23
CA THR A 401 5.91 13.39 24.60
C THR A 401 7.39 13.78 24.70
N ALA A 402 8.20 13.38 23.71
CA ALA A 402 9.62 13.75 23.68
C ALA A 402 9.84 15.26 23.45
N ALA A 403 9.03 15.89 22.59
CA ALA A 403 9.00 17.34 22.44
C ALA A 403 8.68 18.01 23.79
N ASP A 404 7.64 17.53 24.48
CA ASP A 404 7.18 18.09 25.75
C ASP A 404 8.24 18.04 26.85
N VAL A 405 9.01 16.95 26.92
CA VAL A 405 10.10 16.79 27.89
C VAL A 405 11.24 17.79 27.63
N ARG A 406 11.52 18.11 26.36
CA ARG A 406 12.64 18.98 25.96
C ARG A 406 12.28 20.46 25.98
N ASN A 407 11.10 20.79 25.48
CA ASN A 407 10.58 22.14 25.40
C ASN A 407 9.05 22.07 25.51
N PRO A 408 8.49 22.18 26.73
CA PRO A 408 7.05 22.10 26.92
C PRO A 408 6.33 23.27 26.25
N THR A 409 5.45 22.97 25.29
CA THR A 409 4.62 23.97 24.61
C THR A 409 3.13 23.60 24.67
N THR A 410 2.28 24.52 24.23
CA THR A 410 0.85 24.24 23.99
C THR A 410 0.69 23.15 22.93
N SER A 411 1.48 23.23 21.86
CA SER A 411 1.47 22.31 20.72
C SER A 411 1.82 20.87 21.13
N SER A 412 2.93 20.67 21.85
CA SER A 412 3.36 19.34 22.32
C SER A 412 2.33 18.70 23.25
N ALA A 413 1.74 19.48 24.17
CA ALA A 413 0.68 18.99 25.05
C ALA A 413 -0.61 18.64 24.29
N LEU A 414 -1.03 19.50 23.36
CA LEU A 414 -2.26 19.31 22.60
C LEU A 414 -2.16 18.08 21.68
N VAL A 415 -1.05 17.91 20.96
CA VAL A 415 -0.85 16.72 20.11
C VAL A 415 -0.85 15.44 20.95
N SER A 416 -0.20 15.44 22.11
CA SER A 416 -0.25 14.33 23.06
C SER A 416 -1.69 14.01 23.49
N ALA A 417 -2.48 15.04 23.85
CA ALA A 417 -3.86 14.89 24.27
C ALA A 417 -4.77 14.30 23.17
N VAL A 418 -4.65 14.83 21.94
CA VAL A 418 -5.39 14.33 20.78
C VAL A 418 -5.01 12.89 20.47
N ALA A 419 -3.72 12.54 20.54
CA ALA A 419 -3.24 11.19 20.31
C ALA A 419 -3.75 10.20 21.37
N LEU A 420 -3.68 10.55 22.66
CA LEU A 420 -4.24 9.75 23.76
C LEU A 420 -5.74 9.51 23.58
N SER A 421 -6.49 10.57 23.28
CA SER A 421 -7.93 10.54 23.01
C SER A 421 -8.27 9.62 21.83
N ALA A 422 -7.51 9.70 20.73
CA ALA A 422 -7.71 8.87 19.56
C ALA A 422 -7.43 7.38 19.84
N LEU A 423 -6.39 7.09 20.63
CA LEU A 423 -6.00 5.76 21.08
C LEU A 423 -6.90 5.18 22.18
N GLY A 424 -7.88 5.95 22.70
CA GLY A 424 -8.76 5.53 23.78
C GLY A 424 -8.06 5.41 25.15
N ARG A 425 -6.96 6.14 25.33
CA ARG A 425 -6.22 6.26 26.59
C ARG A 425 -6.68 7.53 27.33
N ASP A 426 -6.37 7.61 28.63
CA ASP A 426 -6.66 8.81 29.44
C ASP A 426 -5.94 10.04 28.87
N ALA A 427 -6.72 11.06 28.48
CA ALA A 427 -6.24 12.26 27.82
C ALA A 427 -6.51 13.55 28.63
N ASP A 428 -7.32 13.49 29.70
CA ASP A 428 -7.81 14.67 30.41
C ASP A 428 -6.65 15.51 30.94
N GLY A 429 -5.70 14.86 31.63
CA GLY A 429 -4.52 15.55 32.15
C GLY A 429 -3.63 16.18 31.06
N ALA A 430 -3.64 15.65 29.83
CA ALA A 430 -2.91 16.24 28.71
C ALA A 430 -3.65 17.45 28.12
N PHE A 431 -4.98 17.41 28.04
CA PHE A 431 -5.79 18.57 27.67
C PHE A 431 -5.67 19.71 28.69
N ASP A 432 -5.66 19.41 29.98
CA ASP A 432 -5.46 20.41 31.04
C ASP A 432 -4.08 21.09 30.92
N ARG A 433 -3.02 20.32 30.66
CA ARG A 433 -1.68 20.89 30.41
C ARG A 433 -1.66 21.78 29.17
N ALA A 434 -2.33 21.37 28.09
CA ALA A 434 -2.44 22.19 26.89
C ALA A 434 -3.18 23.51 27.17
N ALA A 435 -4.28 23.46 27.93
CA ALA A 435 -5.07 24.63 28.28
C ALA A 435 -4.29 25.60 29.17
N GLN A 436 -3.54 25.09 30.16
CA GLN A 436 -2.70 25.91 31.04
C GLN A 436 -1.55 26.63 30.33
N ARG A 437 -1.08 26.07 29.20
CA ARG A 437 0.05 26.61 28.44
C ARG A 437 -0.37 27.51 27.28
N ALA A 438 -1.63 27.47 26.86
CA ALA A 438 -2.18 28.30 25.79
C ALA A 438 -2.08 29.79 26.15
N VAL A 439 -1.36 30.56 25.34
CA VAL A 439 -1.12 31.99 25.58
C VAL A 439 -2.04 32.84 24.71
N SER A 440 -2.09 32.54 23.40
CA SER A 440 -2.93 33.29 22.47
C SER A 440 -4.38 32.83 22.51
N ASP A 441 -5.28 33.72 22.11
CA ASP A 441 -6.71 33.40 22.01
C ASP A 441 -6.95 32.29 20.97
N GLU A 442 -6.24 32.32 19.85
CA GLU A 442 -6.20 31.23 18.87
C GLU A 442 -5.83 29.88 19.50
N GLU A 443 -4.76 29.82 20.30
CA GLU A 443 -4.34 28.58 20.98
C GLU A 443 -5.40 28.08 21.96
N LYS A 444 -5.99 28.98 22.77
CA LYS A 444 -7.06 28.64 23.72
C LYS A 444 -8.27 28.06 23.00
N VAL A 445 -8.67 28.66 21.89
CA VAL A 445 -9.79 28.18 21.05
C VAL A 445 -9.50 26.80 20.48
N ILE A 446 -8.31 26.58 19.91
CA ILE A 446 -7.94 25.28 19.33
C ILE A 446 -7.92 24.18 20.40
N VAL A 447 -7.32 24.45 21.56
CA VAL A 447 -7.30 23.50 22.68
C VAL A 447 -8.71 23.20 23.16
N ALA A 448 -9.54 24.23 23.36
CA ALA A 448 -10.93 24.07 23.81
C ALA A 448 -11.77 23.26 22.82
N LEU A 449 -11.64 23.52 21.52
CA LEU A 449 -12.34 22.75 20.47
C LEU A 449 -11.98 21.27 20.52
N ARG A 450 -10.68 20.94 20.61
CA ARG A 450 -10.23 19.55 20.65
C ARG A 450 -10.62 18.85 21.96
N HIS A 451 -10.60 19.56 23.09
CA HIS A 451 -11.06 19.05 24.38
C HIS A 451 -12.58 18.81 24.39
N LEU A 452 -13.36 19.74 23.85
CA LEU A 452 -14.81 19.60 23.68
C LEU A 452 -15.16 18.35 22.87
N HIS A 453 -14.43 18.05 21.78
CA HIS A 453 -14.65 16.83 21.01
C HIS A 453 -14.29 15.55 21.80
N HIS A 454 -13.25 15.59 22.64
CA HIS A 454 -12.91 14.48 23.52
C HIS A 454 -14.05 14.20 24.51
N LEU A 455 -14.50 15.23 25.23
CA LEU A 455 -15.59 15.12 26.21
C LEU A 455 -16.89 14.64 25.56
N ALA A 456 -17.32 15.29 24.48
CA ALA A 456 -18.60 15.00 23.85
C ALA A 456 -18.66 13.63 23.17
N TYR A 457 -17.61 13.24 22.44
CA TYR A 457 -17.67 12.05 21.58
C TYR A 457 -16.92 10.84 22.13
N ARG A 458 -15.79 11.05 22.83
CA ARG A 458 -14.99 9.95 23.40
C ARG A 458 -15.50 9.56 24.78
N LEU A 459 -15.71 10.54 25.65
CA LEU A 459 -16.25 10.31 27.00
C LEU A 459 -17.79 10.30 27.05
N ARG A 460 -18.46 10.69 25.94
CA ARG A 460 -19.92 10.74 25.83
C ARG A 460 -20.57 11.67 26.87
N ASP A 461 -19.87 12.73 27.24
CA ASP A 461 -20.34 13.77 28.16
C ASP A 461 -20.44 15.13 27.43
N PRO A 462 -21.48 15.33 26.60
CA PRO A 462 -21.68 16.59 25.91
C PRO A 462 -22.00 17.76 26.86
N GLN A 463 -22.49 17.48 28.07
CA GLN A 463 -22.82 18.51 29.06
C GLN A 463 -21.56 19.10 29.70
N GLU A 464 -20.57 18.28 30.03
CA GLU A 464 -19.24 18.79 30.43
C GLU A 464 -18.56 19.54 29.28
N ALA A 465 -18.68 19.05 28.04
CA ALA A 465 -18.12 19.73 26.89
C ALA A 465 -18.72 21.15 26.69
N ILE A 466 -20.03 21.32 26.87
CA ILE A 466 -20.70 22.63 26.84
C ILE A 466 -20.19 23.52 27.98
N ARG A 467 -20.07 22.99 29.20
CA ARG A 467 -19.55 23.74 30.36
C ARG A 467 -18.11 24.19 30.14
N GLN A 468 -17.26 23.34 29.57
CA GLN A 468 -15.88 23.67 29.24
C GLN A 468 -15.80 24.77 28.18
N ALA A 469 -16.59 24.68 27.10
CA ALA A 469 -16.63 25.72 26.07
C ALA A 469 -17.15 27.05 26.61
N ASN A 470 -18.16 27.06 27.50
CA ASN A 470 -18.63 28.30 28.13
C ASN A 470 -17.51 28.99 28.91
N ARG A 471 -16.77 28.24 29.73
CA ARG A 471 -15.64 28.80 30.50
C ARG A 471 -14.63 29.51 29.60
N VAL A 472 -14.25 28.88 28.48
CA VAL A 472 -13.28 29.48 27.56
C VAL A 472 -13.86 30.65 26.77
N LEU A 473 -15.12 30.60 26.36
CA LEU A 473 -15.78 31.72 25.68
C LEU A 473 -15.93 32.94 26.61
N ASP A 474 -16.25 32.73 27.87
CA ASP A 474 -16.34 33.80 28.87
C ASP A 474 -14.97 34.46 29.12
N GLU A 475 -13.88 33.69 29.05
CA GLU A 475 -12.51 34.20 29.14
C GLU A 475 -12.06 34.99 27.89
N LEU A 476 -12.53 34.61 26.70
CA LEU A 476 -12.17 35.24 25.43
C LEU A 476 -12.99 36.50 25.11
N GLY A 477 -14.20 36.64 25.66
CA GLY A 477 -15.09 37.76 25.37
C GLY A 477 -15.45 37.88 23.88
N ASP A 478 -15.42 39.10 23.34
CA ASP A 478 -15.77 39.41 21.94
C ASP A 478 -14.61 39.16 20.94
N SER A 479 -13.66 38.29 21.29
CA SER A 479 -12.55 37.93 20.38
C SER A 479 -13.07 37.28 19.10
N GLY A 480 -12.57 37.73 17.94
CA GLY A 480 -12.95 37.16 16.63
C GLY A 480 -12.66 35.66 16.49
N ASP A 481 -11.72 35.15 17.29
CA ASP A 481 -11.34 33.72 17.31
C ASP A 481 -12.40 32.84 18.00
N ALA A 482 -13.29 33.42 18.81
CA ALA A 482 -14.29 32.70 19.59
C ALA A 482 -15.43 32.08 18.74
N ALA A 483 -15.64 32.57 17.51
CA ALA A 483 -16.77 32.20 16.67
C ALA A 483 -16.84 30.69 16.38
N GLY A 484 -15.69 30.06 16.10
CA GLY A 484 -15.62 28.62 15.82
C GLY A 484 -16.03 27.76 17.03
N LEU A 485 -15.56 28.12 18.22
CA LEU A 485 -15.91 27.44 19.48
C LEU A 485 -17.38 27.68 19.86
N ALA A 486 -17.90 28.90 19.65
CA ALA A 486 -19.30 29.22 19.88
C ALA A 486 -20.24 28.39 18.99
N ALA A 487 -19.88 28.21 17.72
CA ALA A 487 -20.63 27.39 16.77
C ALA A 487 -20.64 25.89 17.16
N GLU A 488 -19.49 25.31 17.51
CA GLU A 488 -19.44 23.91 17.97
C GLU A 488 -20.22 23.71 19.27
N ARG A 489 -20.12 24.64 20.22
CA ARG A 489 -20.97 24.63 21.42
C ARG A 489 -22.45 24.66 21.09
N ALA A 490 -22.90 25.51 20.16
CA ALA A 490 -24.30 25.60 19.75
C ALA A 490 -24.81 24.27 19.17
N LYS A 491 -24.00 23.57 18.37
CA LYS A 491 -24.32 22.22 17.87
C LYS A 491 -24.51 21.22 19.02
N LEU A 492 -23.62 21.22 20.01
CA LEU A 492 -23.76 20.33 21.17
C LEU A 492 -25.02 20.64 22.00
N ARG A 493 -25.37 21.92 22.19
CA ARG A 493 -26.62 22.32 22.87
C ARG A 493 -27.85 21.80 22.14
N ALA A 494 -27.87 21.90 20.82
CA ALA A 494 -28.95 21.32 20.01
C ALA A 494 -29.01 19.78 20.16
N MET A 495 -27.85 19.11 20.18
CA MET A 495 -27.77 17.64 20.36
C MET A 495 -28.34 17.17 21.71
N VAL A 496 -28.20 17.97 22.77
CA VAL A 496 -28.76 17.66 24.11
C VAL A 496 -30.17 18.23 24.33
N GLY A 497 -30.80 18.81 23.30
CA GLY A 497 -32.17 19.32 23.35
C GLY A 497 -32.33 20.71 24.00
N GLU A 498 -31.24 21.45 24.15
CA GLU A 498 -31.28 22.84 24.61
C GLU A 498 -31.53 23.82 23.46
N PRO A 499 -32.10 25.01 23.74
CA PRO A 499 -32.22 26.06 22.74
C PRO A 499 -30.82 26.52 22.29
N ALA A 500 -30.54 26.41 21.00
CA ALA A 500 -29.30 26.85 20.37
C ALA A 500 -29.55 28.13 19.56
N ASP A 501 -28.78 29.18 19.85
CA ASP A 501 -28.78 30.42 19.10
C ASP A 501 -27.69 30.32 18.02
N PHE A 502 -28.09 30.19 16.75
CA PHE A 502 -27.18 29.95 15.63
C PHE A 502 -26.73 31.26 14.95
N ASP A 503 -27.23 32.42 15.39
CA ASP A 503 -26.96 33.70 14.74
C ASP A 503 -25.48 34.13 14.83
N ALA A 504 -24.72 33.61 15.81
CA ALA A 504 -23.26 33.81 15.91
C ALA A 504 -22.43 32.94 14.95
N ALA A 505 -23.02 31.92 14.31
CA ALA A 505 -22.32 30.97 13.45
C ALA A 505 -22.29 31.37 11.95
N ALA A 506 -23.06 32.39 11.56
CA ALA A 506 -23.20 32.80 10.16
C ALA A 506 -21.95 33.49 9.58
N ASP A 507 -21.08 34.06 10.43
CA ASP A 507 -19.88 34.81 10.03
C ASP A 507 -18.55 34.06 10.26
N ALA A 508 -18.59 32.79 10.70
CA ALA A 508 -17.37 32.01 10.93
C ALA A 508 -16.80 31.45 9.61
N PRO A 509 -15.49 31.60 9.34
CA PRO A 509 -14.85 30.91 8.23
C PRO A 509 -14.99 29.39 8.41
N PRO A 510 -15.13 28.62 7.32
CA PRO A 510 -15.26 27.17 7.40
C PRO A 510 -14.05 26.57 8.15
N SER A 511 -14.32 25.61 9.03
CA SER A 511 -13.29 24.85 9.74
C SER A 511 -12.26 24.30 8.74
N PRO A 512 -10.94 24.36 9.02
CA PRO A 512 -9.91 23.86 8.10
C PRO A 512 -10.04 22.37 7.75
N ASP A 513 -10.85 21.61 8.50
CA ASP A 513 -11.02 20.16 8.33
C ASP A 513 -12.27 19.74 7.51
N SER A 514 -13.05 20.66 6.91
CA SER A 514 -14.16 20.25 6.02
C SER A 514 -13.72 19.79 4.62
N THR A 515 -12.41 19.67 4.38
CA THR A 515 -11.85 19.26 3.07
C THR A 515 -11.19 17.89 3.03
N SER A 516 -11.20 17.11 4.12
CA SER A 516 -10.55 15.79 4.18
C SER A 516 -11.53 14.64 4.39
N CYS A 517 -12.67 14.62 3.69
CA CYS A 517 -13.39 13.37 3.46
C CYS A 517 -14.30 13.43 2.22
N SER A 518 -13.72 13.20 1.05
CA SER A 518 -14.42 12.69 -0.13
C SER A 518 -13.41 12.06 -1.10
N PRO A 519 -13.55 10.77 -1.46
CA PRO A 519 -12.71 10.17 -2.48
C PRO A 519 -13.14 10.72 -3.85
N LYS A 520 -12.40 11.69 -4.40
CA LYS A 520 -12.60 12.10 -5.79
C LYS A 520 -12.21 10.94 -6.71
N ARG A 521 -13.24 10.24 -7.20
CA ARG A 521 -13.17 9.41 -8.40
C ARG A 521 -12.81 10.27 -9.60
N CYS A 522 -11.83 9.82 -10.36
CA CYS A 522 -11.60 10.23 -11.76
C CYS A 522 -12.71 9.71 -12.69
N SER A 523 -12.70 10.24 -13.92
CA SER A 523 -13.52 9.96 -15.13
C SER A 523 -14.68 10.95 -15.34
N GLN A 524 -14.87 11.64 -16.48
CA GLN A 524 -14.25 11.60 -17.82
C GLN A 524 -14.68 12.89 -18.62
N PRO A 525 -14.17 13.12 -19.85
CA PRO A 525 -14.14 14.42 -20.54
C PRO A 525 -15.33 14.65 -21.49
N CYS A 526 -15.65 15.92 -21.79
CA CYS A 526 -16.37 16.29 -23.01
C CYS A 526 -15.91 17.64 -23.58
N ARG A 527 -15.51 17.53 -24.86
CA ARG A 527 -15.20 18.51 -25.91
C ARG A 527 -16.08 19.77 -25.92
N GLY A 528 -15.51 20.88 -26.41
CA GLY A 528 -16.31 22.01 -26.91
C GLY A 528 -15.55 23.31 -27.13
N THR A 529 -14.63 23.34 -28.09
CA THR A 529 -14.08 24.57 -28.67
C THR A 529 -15.14 25.36 -29.44
N SER A 530 -15.31 26.66 -29.13
CA SER A 530 -15.63 27.74 -30.10
C SER A 530 -15.52 29.14 -29.46
N PRO A 531 -15.20 30.20 -30.24
CA PRO A 531 -14.48 31.40 -29.78
C PRO A 531 -15.41 32.62 -29.53
N PRO A 532 -14.94 33.69 -28.88
CA PRO A 532 -15.65 34.96 -28.91
C PRO A 532 -15.23 35.77 -30.14
N GLN A 533 -16.20 36.02 -31.02
CA GLN A 533 -16.15 37.12 -31.96
C GLN A 533 -16.19 38.46 -31.21
N GLN A 534 -15.29 39.34 -31.64
CA GLN A 534 -15.24 40.80 -31.50
C GLN A 534 -16.52 41.50 -31.03
N ARG A 535 -16.35 42.48 -30.14
CA ARG A 535 -16.87 43.85 -30.32
C ARG A 535 -16.12 44.85 -29.43
N ARG A 536 -15.33 45.67 -30.14
CA ARG A 536 -14.73 46.97 -29.81
C ARG A 536 -13.58 47.03 -28.82
#